data_AF-A0A938LWP8-F1
#
_entry.id   AF-A0A938LWP8-F1
#
_cell.length_a   1.000
_cell.length_b   1.000
_cell.length_c   1.000
_cell.angle_alpha   90.00
_cell.angle_beta   90.00
_cell.angle_gamma   90.00
#
_symmetry.space_group_name_H-M   'P 1'
#
loop_
_entity.id
_entity.type
_entity.pdbx_description
1 polymer ?
#
loop_
_entity_poly.entity_id
_entity_poly.type
_entity_poly.pdbx_seq_one_letter_code
_entity_poly.pdbx_strand_id
1 'polypeptide(L)'
;KRRYLFVMDGAKALRSAVKQVFGKRQFVQRCRLHKIRNVVKELPKDLAPQVRAVMRAAFKLDPKEGMARLEQQACWLEREYPGAAASLREGLAEMFTVARLDVPRSLRRCLVSTNLIESPIGTIQYPMGRVTNWQGGEMVARWAASAFLAAEKSFRRILGYRDLWQLEATLRSKELDDQEMVA
;
A
#
# COMPACT_ATOMS: atom_id res chain seq x y z
N LYS A 1 16.84 16.76 -8.06
CA LYS A 1 16.60 15.84 -6.92
C LYS A 1 15.91 14.58 -7.45
N ARG A 2 16.31 13.37 -7.01
CA ARG A 2 15.63 12.12 -7.40
C ARG A 2 14.22 12.07 -6.82
N ARG A 3 13.25 11.59 -7.60
CA ARG A 3 11.86 11.36 -7.18
C ARG A 3 11.62 9.87 -7.01
N TYR A 4 10.88 9.52 -5.97
CA TYR A 4 10.55 8.14 -5.63
C TYR A 4 9.04 7.99 -5.47
N LEU A 5 8.55 6.81 -5.81
CA LEU A 5 7.23 6.32 -5.40
C LEU A 5 7.45 5.31 -4.26
N PHE A 6 6.98 5.64 -3.07
CA PHE A 6 6.98 4.71 -1.95
C PHE A 6 5.64 3.97 -1.90
N VAL A 7 5.68 2.64 -1.94
CA VAL A 7 4.49 1.79 -1.75
C VAL A 7 4.59 1.17 -0.36
N MET A 8 3.64 1.44 0.53
CA MET A 8 3.71 0.99 1.91
C MET A 8 2.36 0.60 2.51
N ASP A 9 2.42 -0.25 3.53
CA ASP A 9 1.29 -0.49 4.43
C ASP A 9 1.21 0.68 5.43
N GLY A 10 -0.01 1.07 5.82
CA GLY A 10 -0.26 2.30 6.56
C GLY A 10 0.46 2.34 7.91
N ALA A 11 1.56 3.09 8.01
CA ALA A 11 2.26 3.35 9.27
C ALA A 11 2.70 4.81 9.33
N LYS A 12 2.18 5.56 10.32
CA LYS A 12 2.51 6.98 10.52
C LYS A 12 4.02 7.20 10.70
N ALA A 13 4.68 6.29 11.40
CA ALA A 13 6.14 6.32 11.59
C ALA A 13 6.90 6.17 10.26
N LEU A 14 6.51 5.22 9.39
CA LEU A 14 7.14 5.05 8.08
C LEU A 14 6.91 6.27 7.19
N ARG A 15 5.69 6.83 7.20
CA ARG A 15 5.39 8.05 6.45
C ARG A 15 6.21 9.25 6.94
N SER A 16 6.37 9.39 8.26
CA SER A 16 7.23 10.43 8.86
C SER A 16 8.69 10.26 8.44
N ALA A 17 9.23 9.04 8.52
CA ALA A 17 10.59 8.73 8.10
C ALA A 17 10.84 9.05 6.63
N VAL A 18 9.88 8.73 5.74
CA VAL A 18 9.97 9.12 4.32
C VAL A 18 10.05 10.64 4.16
N LYS A 19 9.20 11.39 4.87
CA LYS A 19 9.21 12.87 4.82
C LYS A 19 10.53 13.45 5.33
N GLN A 20 11.11 12.86 6.39
CA GLN A 20 12.36 13.31 7.00
C GLN A 20 13.58 13.03 6.12
N VAL A 21 13.67 11.83 5.53
CA VAL A 21 14.86 11.40 4.76
C VAL A 21 14.81 11.84 3.31
N PHE A 22 13.64 11.75 2.66
CA PHE A 22 13.50 11.99 1.21
C PHE A 22 12.77 13.29 0.87
N GLY A 23 12.31 14.03 1.90
CA GLY A 23 11.58 15.28 1.77
C GLY A 23 10.05 15.09 1.65
N LYS A 24 9.32 16.18 1.83
CA LYS A 24 7.83 16.17 1.86
C LYS A 24 7.19 15.89 0.49
N ARG A 25 7.89 16.20 -0.60
CA ARG A 25 7.39 16.10 -1.99
C ARG A 25 7.69 14.74 -2.63
N GLN A 26 7.53 13.65 -1.89
CA GLN A 26 7.64 12.28 -2.42
C GLN A 26 6.28 11.61 -2.52
N PHE A 27 6.05 10.89 -3.62
CA PHE A 27 4.81 10.19 -3.87
C PHE A 27 4.71 8.98 -2.96
N VAL A 28 3.58 8.83 -2.26
CA VAL A 28 3.32 7.68 -1.40
C VAL A 28 2.02 7.03 -1.82
N GLN A 29 2.09 5.75 -2.11
CA GLN A 29 0.95 4.89 -2.35
C GLN A 29 0.73 4.00 -1.14
N ARG A 30 -0.43 4.13 -0.49
CA ARG A 30 -0.87 3.19 0.55
C ARG A 30 -1.44 1.93 -0.06
N CYS A 31 -1.14 0.78 0.53
CA CYS A 31 -1.69 -0.50 0.10
C CYS A 31 -3.22 -0.51 0.23
N ARG A 32 -3.92 -0.69 -0.89
CA ARG A 32 -5.39 -0.76 -0.93
C ARG A 32 -5.93 -2.00 -0.22
N LEU A 33 -5.21 -3.12 -0.29
CA LEU A 33 -5.63 -4.37 0.34
C LEU A 33 -5.59 -4.28 1.86
N HIS A 34 -4.50 -3.75 2.41
CA HIS A 34 -4.40 -3.51 3.85
C HIS A 34 -5.42 -2.49 4.32
N LYS A 35 -5.65 -1.41 3.55
CA LYS A 35 -6.70 -0.46 3.93
C LYS A 35 -8.08 -1.11 4.00
N ILE A 36 -8.44 -1.92 3.01
CA ILE A 36 -9.70 -2.69 3.06
C ILE A 36 -9.74 -3.56 4.31
N ARG A 37 -8.66 -4.32 4.62
CA ARG A 37 -8.60 -5.17 5.82
C ARG A 37 -8.78 -4.35 7.11
N ASN A 38 -8.14 -3.19 7.21
CA ASN A 38 -8.22 -2.32 8.39
C ASN A 38 -9.64 -1.76 8.58
N VAL A 39 -10.27 -1.27 7.51
CA VAL A 39 -11.64 -0.73 7.59
C VAL A 39 -12.63 -1.84 7.95
N VAL A 40 -12.59 -2.99 7.28
CA VAL A 40 -13.59 -4.05 7.51
C VAL A 40 -13.42 -4.77 8.84
N LYS A 41 -12.25 -4.67 9.49
CA LYS A 41 -12.02 -5.22 10.82
C LYS A 41 -12.80 -4.47 11.90
N GLU A 42 -13.08 -3.19 11.67
CA GLU A 42 -13.85 -2.31 12.57
C GLU A 42 -15.37 -2.40 12.34
N LEU A 43 -15.83 -3.32 11.48
CA LEU A 43 -17.23 -3.44 11.08
C LEU A 43 -17.82 -4.80 11.46
N PRO A 44 -19.14 -4.88 11.72
CA PRO A 44 -19.85 -6.14 11.86
C PRO A 44 -19.69 -7.02 10.62
N LYS A 45 -19.73 -8.35 10.81
CA LYS A 45 -19.54 -9.35 9.75
C LYS A 45 -20.53 -9.20 8.59
N ASP A 46 -21.74 -8.70 8.87
CA ASP A 46 -22.80 -8.54 7.86
C ASP A 46 -22.59 -7.27 7.01
N LEU A 47 -21.99 -6.22 7.59
CA LEU A 47 -21.72 -4.94 6.90
C LEU A 47 -20.39 -4.94 6.14
N ALA A 48 -19.39 -5.67 6.66
CA ALA A 48 -18.05 -5.74 6.09
C ALA A 48 -17.99 -6.11 4.58
N PRO A 49 -18.79 -7.06 4.04
CA PRO A 49 -18.81 -7.37 2.62
C PRO A 49 -19.27 -6.20 1.75
N GLN A 50 -20.28 -5.45 2.20
CA GLN A 50 -20.82 -4.30 1.47
C GLN A 50 -19.77 -3.18 1.39
N VAL A 51 -19.17 -2.80 2.51
CA VAL A 51 -18.13 -1.75 2.54
C VAL A 51 -16.91 -2.16 1.71
N ARG A 52 -16.51 -3.43 1.78
CA ARG A 52 -15.44 -3.97 0.92
C ARG A 52 -15.77 -3.81 -0.57
N ALA A 53 -17.01 -4.09 -0.97
CA ALA A 53 -17.44 -3.95 -2.36
C ALA A 53 -17.41 -2.48 -2.81
N VAL A 54 -17.91 -1.56 -1.97
CA VAL A 54 -17.84 -0.10 -2.23
C VAL A 54 -16.40 0.36 -2.41
N MET A 55 -15.48 -0.04 -1.52
CA MET A 55 -14.08 0.33 -1.64
C MET A 55 -13.44 -0.18 -2.93
N ARG A 56 -13.69 -1.44 -3.29
CA ARG A 56 -13.19 -2.02 -4.55
C ARG A 56 -13.76 -1.34 -5.78
N ALA A 57 -15.02 -0.90 -5.74
CA ALA A 57 -15.64 -0.14 -6.82
C ALA A 57 -15.01 1.25 -6.95
N ALA A 58 -14.87 1.97 -5.84
CA ALA A 58 -14.25 3.31 -5.81
C ALA A 58 -12.82 3.31 -6.39
N PHE A 59 -12.03 2.26 -6.13
CA PHE A 59 -10.68 2.12 -6.67
C PHE A 59 -10.59 1.93 -8.20
N LYS A 60 -11.72 1.67 -8.87
CA LYS A 60 -11.82 1.56 -10.33
C LYS A 60 -12.27 2.86 -11.00
N LEU A 61 -12.80 3.81 -10.24
CA LEU A 61 -13.24 5.12 -10.73
C LEU A 61 -12.05 6.05 -10.99
N ASP A 62 -12.33 7.19 -11.61
CA ASP A 62 -11.37 8.31 -11.64
C ASP A 62 -10.95 8.67 -10.20
N PRO A 63 -9.69 9.07 -9.94
CA PRO A 63 -9.23 9.41 -8.59
C PRO A 63 -10.13 10.39 -7.83
N LYS A 64 -10.65 11.45 -8.48
CA LYS A 64 -11.49 12.44 -7.80
C LYS A 64 -12.82 11.83 -7.38
N GLU A 65 -13.45 11.10 -8.29
CA GLU A 65 -14.72 10.42 -8.05
C GLU A 65 -14.58 9.31 -7.01
N GLY A 66 -13.52 8.51 -7.10
CA GLY A 66 -13.21 7.44 -6.16
C GLY A 66 -12.97 7.98 -4.74
N MET A 67 -12.23 9.08 -4.60
CA MET A 67 -12.05 9.74 -3.30
C MET A 67 -13.37 10.29 -2.75
N ALA A 68 -14.18 10.96 -3.57
CA ALA A 68 -15.48 11.49 -3.14
C ALA A 68 -16.43 10.36 -2.70
N ARG A 69 -16.45 9.23 -3.43
CA ARG A 69 -17.26 8.07 -3.08
C ARG A 69 -16.84 7.44 -1.76
N LEU A 70 -15.54 7.37 -1.51
CA LEU A 70 -14.97 6.89 -0.25
C LEU A 70 -15.28 7.86 0.90
N GLU A 71 -15.14 9.17 0.69
CA GLU A 71 -15.50 10.17 1.70
C GLU A 71 -16.97 10.09 2.08
N GLN A 72 -17.85 9.93 1.08
CA GLN A 72 -19.26 9.70 1.32
C GLN A 72 -19.47 8.45 2.19
N GLN A 73 -18.81 7.33 1.86
CA GLN A 73 -18.86 6.11 2.66
C GLN A 73 -18.38 6.32 4.10
N ALA A 74 -17.33 7.13 4.33
CA ALA A 74 -16.90 7.51 5.68
C ALA A 74 -18.00 8.27 6.43
N CYS A 75 -18.66 9.24 5.79
CA CYS A 75 -19.77 9.98 6.40
C CYS A 75 -20.93 9.07 6.81
N TRP A 76 -21.27 8.07 6.00
CA TRP A 76 -22.29 7.07 6.36
C TRP A 76 -21.89 6.22 7.58
N LEU A 77 -20.61 5.88 7.69
CA LEU A 77 -20.08 5.08 8.79
C LEU A 77 -19.85 5.89 10.08
N GLU A 78 -19.71 7.21 9.99
CA GLU A 78 -19.26 8.08 11.10
C GLU A 78 -20.02 7.87 12.41
N ARG A 79 -21.35 7.77 12.32
CA ARG A 79 -22.23 7.76 13.48
C ARG A 79 -22.14 6.44 14.25
N GLU A 80 -22.09 5.32 13.55
CA GLU A 80 -22.17 3.99 14.16
C GLU A 80 -20.81 3.30 14.26
N TYR A 81 -19.89 3.63 13.35
CA TYR A 81 -18.56 3.02 13.23
C TYR A 81 -17.48 4.11 13.02
N PRO A 82 -17.28 5.03 13.98
CA PRO A 82 -16.33 6.14 13.83
C PRO A 82 -14.89 5.66 13.59
N GLY A 83 -14.50 4.51 14.15
CA GLY A 83 -13.19 3.89 13.89
C GLY A 83 -13.00 3.47 12.44
N ALA A 84 -14.04 2.88 11.81
CA ALA A 84 -14.01 2.50 10.40
C ALA A 84 -13.97 3.73 9.49
N ALA A 85 -14.73 4.79 9.83
CA ALA A 85 -14.74 6.05 9.10
C ALA A 85 -13.39 6.77 9.17
N ALA A 86 -12.82 6.92 10.37
CA ALA A 86 -11.48 7.49 10.58
C ALA A 86 -10.40 6.69 9.85
N SER A 87 -10.47 5.35 9.93
CA SER A 87 -9.60 4.47 9.15
C SER A 87 -9.77 4.71 7.66
N LEU A 88 -10.98 4.87 7.12
CA LEU A 88 -11.17 5.08 5.69
C LEU A 88 -10.62 6.44 5.19
N ARG A 89 -10.76 7.50 5.99
CA ARG A 89 -10.22 8.84 5.67
C ARG A 89 -8.70 8.93 5.78
N GLU A 90 -8.08 8.18 6.70
CA GLU A 90 -6.65 8.24 6.93
C GLU A 90 -5.85 7.85 5.66
N GLY A 91 -5.10 8.78 5.08
CA GLY A 91 -4.35 8.53 3.85
C GLY A 91 -5.24 8.24 2.63
N LEU A 92 -6.45 8.80 2.59
CA LEU A 92 -7.38 8.66 1.46
C LEU A 92 -6.73 9.03 0.12
N ALA A 93 -6.08 10.19 0.06
CA ALA A 93 -5.37 10.65 -1.13
C ALA A 93 -4.23 9.68 -1.54
N GLU A 94 -3.51 9.15 -0.55
CA GLU A 94 -2.39 8.22 -0.76
C GLU A 94 -2.85 6.86 -1.31
N MET A 95 -4.13 6.50 -1.23
CA MET A 95 -4.66 5.30 -1.88
C MET A 95 -4.85 5.46 -3.40
N PHE A 96 -4.88 6.70 -3.89
CA PHE A 96 -5.11 7.03 -5.30
C PHE A 96 -3.87 7.57 -6.02
N THR A 97 -2.74 7.71 -5.35
CA THR A 97 -1.49 8.26 -5.92
C THR A 97 -1.10 7.61 -7.24
N VAL A 98 -1.03 6.27 -7.31
CA VAL A 98 -0.68 5.56 -8.56
C VAL A 98 -1.73 5.76 -9.65
N ALA A 99 -3.01 5.90 -9.28
CA ALA A 99 -4.06 6.19 -10.24
C ALA A 99 -3.93 7.61 -10.81
N ARG A 100 -3.52 8.59 -9.99
CA ARG A 100 -3.25 9.98 -10.40
C ARG A 100 -1.97 10.15 -11.21
N LEU A 101 -0.97 9.32 -10.96
CA LEU A 101 0.25 9.28 -11.78
C LEU A 101 -0.05 8.83 -13.21
N ASP A 102 -1.20 8.22 -13.46
CA ASP A 102 -1.62 7.75 -14.78
C ASP A 102 -0.62 6.78 -15.44
N VAL A 103 -0.01 5.93 -14.63
CA VAL A 103 0.87 4.88 -15.11
C VAL A 103 0.06 3.74 -15.76
N PRO A 104 0.68 2.96 -16.67
CA PRO A 104 0.05 1.82 -17.33
C PRO A 104 -0.66 0.88 -16.37
N ARG A 105 -1.78 0.31 -16.82
CA ARG A 105 -2.64 -0.58 -16.02
C ARG A 105 -1.89 -1.79 -15.46
N SER A 106 -0.90 -2.29 -16.20
CA SER A 106 0.03 -3.36 -15.83
C SER A 106 0.76 -3.02 -14.51
N LEU A 107 1.40 -1.85 -14.46
CA LEU A 107 2.10 -1.32 -13.28
C LEU A 107 1.13 -0.92 -12.17
N ARG A 108 -0.01 -0.32 -12.52
CA ARG A 108 -1.03 0.08 -11.53
C ARG A 108 -1.45 -1.10 -10.67
N ARG A 109 -1.63 -2.29 -11.26
CA ARG A 109 -2.05 -3.49 -10.51
C ARG A 109 -1.02 -3.93 -9.46
N CYS A 110 0.28 -3.84 -9.73
CA CYS A 110 1.30 -4.26 -8.77
C CYS A 110 1.64 -3.17 -7.74
N LEU A 111 1.60 -1.89 -8.13
CA LEU A 111 2.02 -0.77 -7.28
C LEU A 111 0.96 -0.30 -6.28
N VAL A 112 -0.31 -0.71 -6.42
CA VAL A 112 -1.38 -0.35 -5.45
C VAL A 112 -1.46 -1.28 -4.23
N SER A 113 -0.59 -2.29 -4.16
CA SER A 113 -0.54 -3.26 -3.07
C SER A 113 0.89 -3.55 -2.65
N THR A 114 1.05 -4.01 -1.42
CA THR A 114 2.33 -4.50 -0.88
C THR A 114 2.54 -6.00 -1.15
N ASN A 115 1.79 -6.61 -2.06
CA ASN A 115 1.95 -8.03 -2.40
C ASN A 115 3.37 -8.37 -2.89
N LEU A 116 4.07 -7.41 -3.51
CA LEU A 116 5.46 -7.55 -3.95
C LEU A 116 6.42 -7.87 -2.80
N ILE A 117 6.11 -7.42 -1.58
CA ILE A 117 6.91 -7.70 -0.38
C ILE A 117 6.26 -8.78 0.49
N GLU A 118 4.93 -8.83 0.58
CA GLU A 118 4.20 -9.82 1.38
C GLU A 118 4.38 -11.25 0.84
N SER A 119 4.39 -11.44 -0.48
CA SER A 119 4.51 -12.78 -1.08
C SER A 119 5.88 -13.42 -0.79
N PRO A 120 7.02 -12.73 -0.96
CA PRO A 120 8.31 -13.22 -0.48
C PRO A 120 8.34 -13.49 1.03
N ILE A 121 7.80 -12.58 1.84
CA ILE A 121 7.75 -12.75 3.30
C ILE A 121 6.96 -14.03 3.68
N GLY A 122 5.79 -14.26 3.06
CA GLY A 122 5.02 -15.48 3.30
C GLY A 122 5.76 -16.75 2.87
N THR A 123 6.59 -16.67 1.83
CA THR A 123 7.40 -17.81 1.36
C THR A 123 8.45 -18.22 2.39
N ILE A 124 9.08 -17.25 3.07
CA ILE A 124 10.11 -17.53 4.09
C ILE A 124 9.53 -17.89 5.46
N GLN A 125 8.27 -17.51 5.74
CA GLN A 125 7.63 -17.84 7.02
C GLN A 125 7.53 -19.34 7.24
N TYR A 126 7.29 -20.14 6.19
CA TYR A 126 7.19 -21.59 6.31
C TYR A 126 8.50 -22.27 6.75
N PRO A 127 9.66 -22.08 6.08
CA PRO A 127 10.92 -22.67 6.53
C PRO A 127 11.37 -22.10 7.89
N MET A 128 11.16 -20.80 8.15
CA MET A 128 11.47 -20.21 9.46
C MET A 128 10.61 -20.80 10.58
N GLY A 129 9.33 -21.06 10.33
CA GLY A 129 8.41 -21.67 11.31
C GLY A 129 8.75 -23.12 11.70
N ARG A 130 9.62 -23.80 10.93
CA ARG A 130 10.14 -25.13 11.27
C ARG A 130 11.29 -25.09 12.28
N VAL A 131 11.92 -23.93 12.47
CA VAL A 131 13.00 -23.77 13.45
C VAL A 131 12.34 -23.58 14.82
N THR A 132 12.48 -24.59 15.68
CA THR A 132 11.86 -24.60 17.01
C THR A 132 12.83 -24.19 18.12
N ASN A 133 14.14 -24.21 17.85
CA ASN A 133 15.17 -23.89 18.84
C ASN A 133 15.99 -22.66 18.41
N TRP A 134 15.57 -21.48 18.84
CA TRP A 134 16.23 -20.21 18.53
C TRP A 134 17.28 -19.87 19.60
N GLN A 135 18.52 -19.65 19.17
CA GLN A 135 19.67 -19.39 20.06
C GLN A 135 19.96 -17.88 20.25
N GLY A 136 19.24 -17.00 19.56
CA GLY A 136 19.39 -15.55 19.67
C GLY A 136 19.12 -14.79 18.38
N GLY A 137 19.22 -13.45 18.44
CA GLY A 137 18.90 -12.57 17.32
C GLY A 137 19.79 -12.76 16.09
N GLU A 138 21.06 -13.10 16.26
CA GLU A 138 21.96 -13.40 15.13
C GLU A 138 21.50 -14.63 14.34
N MET A 139 21.05 -15.68 15.03
CA MET A 139 20.51 -16.87 14.39
C MET A 139 19.27 -16.52 13.57
N VAL A 140 18.37 -15.70 14.13
CA VAL A 140 17.18 -15.21 13.42
C VAL A 140 17.56 -14.43 12.16
N ALA A 141 18.52 -13.51 12.26
CA ALA A 141 18.97 -12.72 11.12
C ALA A 141 19.61 -13.59 10.02
N ARG A 142 20.46 -14.56 10.37
CA ARG A 142 21.06 -15.51 9.43
C ARG A 142 20.00 -16.35 8.72
N TRP A 143 19.04 -16.90 9.48
CA TRP A 143 17.94 -17.68 8.91
C TRP A 143 17.07 -16.86 7.97
N ALA A 144 16.71 -15.62 8.35
CA ALA A 144 15.94 -14.73 7.49
C ALA A 144 16.69 -14.44 6.18
N ALA A 145 17.97 -14.09 6.25
CA ALA A 145 18.80 -13.82 5.08
C ALA A 145 18.92 -15.07 4.16
N SER A 146 19.24 -16.23 4.72
CA SER A 146 19.33 -17.49 3.97
C SER A 146 18.00 -17.89 3.33
N ALA A 147 16.88 -17.71 4.04
CA ALA A 147 15.56 -18.00 3.51
C ALA A 147 15.19 -17.06 2.35
N PHE A 148 15.52 -15.77 2.44
CA PHE A 148 15.32 -14.82 1.34
C PHE A 148 16.18 -15.15 0.12
N LEU A 149 17.46 -15.50 0.30
CA LEU A 149 18.34 -15.93 -0.79
C LEU A 149 17.83 -17.22 -1.48
N ALA A 150 17.24 -18.14 -0.72
CA ALA A 150 16.59 -19.31 -1.29
C ALA A 150 15.32 -18.94 -2.07
N ALA A 151 14.48 -18.05 -1.52
CA ALA A 151 13.23 -17.61 -2.13
C ALA A 151 13.46 -16.80 -3.42
N GLU A 152 14.53 -16.00 -3.49
CA GLU A 152 14.90 -15.15 -4.63
C GLU A 152 14.93 -15.92 -5.96
N LYS A 153 15.38 -17.18 -5.94
CA LYS A 153 15.46 -18.05 -7.13
C LYS A 153 14.10 -18.28 -7.80
N SER A 154 13.01 -18.08 -7.08
CA SER A 154 11.64 -18.25 -7.57
C SER A 154 10.96 -16.93 -7.96
N PHE A 155 11.63 -15.79 -7.77
CA PHE A 155 11.03 -14.49 -8.01
C PHE A 155 10.77 -14.25 -9.49
N ARG A 156 9.60 -13.67 -9.75
CA ARG A 156 9.18 -13.25 -11.08
C ARG A 156 9.32 -11.74 -11.19
N ARG A 157 9.58 -11.26 -12.41
CA ARG A 157 9.52 -9.84 -12.71
C ARG A 157 8.13 -9.30 -12.38
N ILE A 158 8.06 -8.05 -11.92
CA ILE A 158 6.80 -7.41 -11.63
C ILE A 158 5.95 -7.27 -12.90
N LEU A 159 4.63 -7.26 -12.72
CA LEU A 159 3.72 -6.97 -13.84
C LEU A 159 4.01 -5.56 -14.37
N GLY A 160 4.15 -5.42 -15.69
CA GLY A 160 4.48 -4.14 -16.32
C GLY A 160 5.94 -3.72 -16.18
N TYR A 161 6.88 -4.63 -15.87
CA TYR A 161 8.31 -4.28 -15.73
C TYR A 161 8.89 -3.56 -16.96
N ARG A 162 8.37 -3.83 -18.16
CA ARG A 162 8.78 -3.16 -19.42
C ARG A 162 8.36 -1.69 -19.49
N ASP A 163 7.38 -1.30 -18.67
CA ASP A 163 6.80 0.04 -18.63
C ASP A 163 7.40 0.90 -17.51
N LEU A 164 8.40 0.40 -16.76
CA LEU A 164 9.02 1.12 -15.63
C LEU A 164 9.63 2.47 -16.03
N TRP A 165 10.09 2.61 -17.27
CA TRP A 165 10.58 3.88 -17.80
C TRP A 165 9.47 4.95 -17.86
N GLN A 166 8.21 4.56 -18.08
CA GLN A 166 7.08 5.50 -18.07
C GLN A 166 6.84 6.01 -16.65
N LEU A 167 6.91 5.13 -15.65
CA LEU A 167 6.83 5.53 -14.24
C LEU A 167 7.95 6.54 -13.92
N GLU A 168 9.19 6.28 -14.35
CA GLU A 168 10.28 7.23 -14.15
C GLU A 168 10.00 8.59 -14.81
N ALA A 169 9.54 8.60 -16.06
CA ALA A 169 9.21 9.81 -16.79
C ALA A 169 8.10 10.62 -16.07
N THR A 170 7.04 9.95 -15.63
CA THR A 170 5.94 10.57 -14.87
C THR A 170 6.42 11.14 -13.54
N LEU A 171 7.27 10.42 -12.80
CA LEU A 171 7.80 10.90 -11.52
C LEU A 171 8.71 12.12 -11.69
N ARG A 172 9.37 12.25 -12.84
CA ARG A 172 10.21 13.42 -13.14
C ARG A 172 9.36 14.63 -13.56
N SER A 173 8.27 14.42 -14.29
CA SER A 173 7.44 15.50 -14.83
C SER A 173 6.37 16.01 -13.85
N LYS A 174 5.80 15.15 -13.00
CA LYS A 174 4.74 15.54 -12.07
C LYS A 174 5.30 16.10 -10.77
N GLU A 175 4.72 17.21 -10.33
CA GLU A 175 4.89 17.73 -8.97
C GLU A 175 3.74 17.26 -8.07
N LEU A 176 3.99 17.17 -6.77
CA LEU A 176 2.91 16.99 -5.80
C LEU A 176 2.38 18.39 -5.47
N ASP A 177 1.10 18.62 -5.71
CA ASP A 177 0.46 19.87 -5.30
C ASP A 177 0.35 19.94 -3.77
N ASP A 178 0.27 21.14 -3.21
CA ASP A 178 0.22 21.34 -1.74
C ASP A 178 -1.01 20.67 -1.11
N GLN A 179 -2.14 20.54 -1.84
CA GLN A 179 -3.33 19.79 -1.40
C GLN A 179 -3.07 18.29 -1.24
N GLU A 180 -2.05 17.73 -1.89
CA GLU A 180 -1.68 16.32 -1.82
C GLU A 180 -0.71 16.01 -0.66
N MET A 181 -0.13 17.04 -0.04
CA MET A 181 0.80 16.92 1.07
C MET A 181 0.14 16.82 2.45
N VAL A 182 -1.15 17.18 2.55
CA VAL A 182 -1.88 17.40 3.82
C VAL A 182 -2.59 16.12 4.36
N ALA A 183 -2.57 15.01 3.60
CA ALA A 183 -3.14 13.73 4.05
C ALA A 183 -2.21 12.92 5.00
#